data_AF-A0A7C4L1L6-F1
#
_entry.id   AF-A0A7C4L1L6-F1
#
_cell.length_a   1.000
_cell.length_b   1.000
_cell.length_c   1.000
_cell.angle_alpha   90.00
_cell.angle_beta   90.00
_cell.angle_gamma   90.00
#
_symmetry.space_group_name_H-M   'P 1'
#
loop_
_entity.id
_entity.type
_entity.pdbx_description
1 polymer ?
#
loop_
_entity_poly.entity_id
_entity_poly.type
_entity_poly.pdbx_seq_one_letter_code
_entity_poly.pdbx_strand_id
1 'polypeptide(L)'
;MIALNLKINPQKPIAQAVEIVERKGLGHPDTICDLVVDQLSIRLSQIYKKEFGVIPHFNIDKALLAAGTAENRFGGGKIIKPMLFVIGDRATEKVGRKKINLKKIIEAEIHQFLKEKYRFLNRKNFVIQNEIKPTSSSLADIFARGGNIMPANDTSALVGYAPMTKLEKIVFNLEKFLNSSS
;
A
#
# COMPACT_ATOMS: atom_id res chain seq x y z
N MET A 1 9.70 29.85 -5.88
CA MET A 1 10.02 29.15 -4.61
C MET A 1 8.72 28.70 -3.99
N ILE A 2 8.56 27.41 -3.68
CA ILE A 2 7.40 26.93 -2.92
C ILE A 2 7.64 27.32 -1.47
N ALA A 3 6.80 28.18 -0.90
CA ALA A 3 6.81 28.47 0.52
C ALA A 3 6.26 27.24 1.26
N LEU A 4 7.14 26.35 1.71
CA LEU A 4 6.77 25.20 2.52
C LEU A 4 6.53 25.67 3.96
N ASN A 5 5.31 25.47 4.47
CA ASN A 5 4.97 25.72 5.87
C ASN A 5 5.49 24.57 6.75
N LEU A 6 6.81 24.48 6.91
CA LEU A 6 7.46 23.47 7.75
C LEU A 6 7.75 24.04 9.14
N LYS A 7 7.21 23.40 10.18
CA LYS A 7 7.57 23.67 11.57
C LYS A 7 8.45 22.54 12.10
N ILE A 8 9.75 22.81 12.23
CA ILE A 8 10.71 21.88 12.82
C ILE A 8 10.93 22.29 14.28
N ASN A 9 10.72 21.36 15.21
CA ASN A 9 10.99 21.57 16.62
C ASN A 9 12.12 20.63 17.07
N PRO A 10 13.00 21.07 17.98
CA PRO A 10 14.00 20.18 18.56
C PRO A 10 13.32 19.05 19.33
N GLN A 11 13.77 17.82 19.09
CA GLN A 11 13.32 16.66 19.84
C GLN A 11 13.87 16.75 21.26
N LYS A 12 12.99 16.75 22.26
CA LYS A 12 13.41 16.69 23.67
C LYS A 12 13.85 15.26 24.00
N PRO A 13 14.86 15.06 24.87
CA PRO A 13 15.18 13.74 25.37
C PRO A 13 13.97 13.06 26.00
N ILE A 14 13.82 11.76 25.76
CA ILE A 14 12.76 10.97 26.38
C ILE A 14 13.02 10.93 27.89
N ALA A 15 12.11 11.56 28.63
CA ALA A 15 12.10 11.57 30.08
C ALA A 15 11.00 10.66 30.67
N GLN A 16 10.22 9.98 29.81
CA GLN A 16 9.20 9.05 30.26
C GLN A 16 9.85 7.79 30.84
N ALA A 17 9.29 7.29 31.95
CA ALA A 17 9.71 6.03 32.55
C ALA A 17 9.30 4.79 31.72
N VAL A 18 8.34 4.95 30.80
CA VAL A 18 7.76 3.87 29.99
C VAL A 18 7.72 4.28 28.53
N GLU A 19 8.16 3.38 27.66
CA GLU A 19 8.12 3.51 26.20
C GLU A 19 7.49 2.24 25.60
N ILE A 20 6.57 2.40 24.65
CA ILE A 20 5.92 1.29 23.94
C ILE A 20 6.13 1.51 22.45
N VAL A 21 6.70 0.51 21.78
CA VAL A 21 6.95 0.53 20.35
C VAL A 21 6.45 -0.77 19.73
N GLU A 22 5.71 -0.65 18.62
CA GLU A 22 5.21 -1.78 17.85
C GLU A 22 5.69 -1.68 16.40
N ARG A 23 6.01 -2.83 15.79
CA ARG A 23 6.21 -2.96 14.36
C ARG A 23 5.55 -4.24 13.85
N LYS A 24 4.61 -4.08 12.93
CA LYS A 24 3.96 -5.19 12.23
C LYS A 24 4.85 -5.68 11.09
N GLY A 25 5.33 -6.91 11.21
CA GLY A 25 6.28 -7.49 10.24
C GLY A 25 5.66 -7.85 8.89
N LEU A 26 6.49 -8.26 7.94
CA LEU A 26 6.07 -8.52 6.54
C LEU A 26 4.91 -9.51 6.39
N GLY A 27 4.76 -10.48 7.30
CA GLY A 27 3.67 -11.47 7.26
C GLY A 27 2.37 -11.03 7.94
N HIS A 28 2.34 -9.86 8.57
CA HIS A 28 1.14 -9.36 9.25
C HIS A 28 0.08 -8.96 8.22
N PRO A 29 -1.22 -9.30 8.42
CA PRO A 29 -2.30 -8.96 7.49
C PRO A 29 -2.34 -7.48 7.08
N ASP A 30 -2.28 -6.56 8.04
CA ASP A 30 -2.26 -5.12 7.74
C ASP A 30 -1.06 -4.73 6.87
N THR A 31 0.15 -5.20 7.20
CA THR A 31 1.36 -4.95 6.41
C THR A 31 1.24 -5.53 5.00
N ILE A 32 0.60 -6.69 4.83
CA ILE A 32 0.32 -7.26 3.50
C ILE A 32 -0.59 -6.33 2.69
N CYS A 33 -1.67 -5.82 3.30
CA CYS A 33 -2.56 -4.85 2.66
C CYS A 33 -1.82 -3.59 2.22
N ASP A 34 -1.06 -2.97 3.12
CA ASP A 34 -0.28 -1.75 2.85
C ASP A 34 0.70 -1.97 1.70
N LEU A 35 1.45 -3.07 1.71
CA LEU A 35 2.43 -3.40 0.69
C LEU A 35 1.81 -3.65 -0.69
N VAL A 36 0.68 -4.36 -0.74
CA VAL A 36 -0.04 -4.62 -1.99
C VAL A 36 -0.57 -3.32 -2.59
N VAL A 37 -1.17 -2.47 -1.76
CA VAL A 37 -1.70 -1.17 -2.15
C VAL A 37 -0.60 -0.25 -2.68
N ASP A 38 0.53 -0.16 -1.98
CA ASP A 38 1.67 0.66 -2.40
C ASP A 38 2.24 0.18 -3.75
N GLN A 39 2.45 -1.13 -3.89
CA GLN A 39 2.92 -1.73 -5.14
C GLN A 39 1.96 -1.44 -6.31
N LEU A 40 0.65 -1.60 -6.09
CA LEU A 40 -0.36 -1.28 -7.10
C LEU A 40 -0.34 0.20 -7.48
N SER A 41 -0.12 1.10 -6.51
CA SER A 41 -0.06 2.54 -6.75
C SER A 41 1.11 2.92 -7.65
N ILE A 42 2.29 2.34 -7.36
CA ILE A 42 3.48 2.49 -8.20
C ILE A 42 3.22 1.93 -9.60
N ARG A 43 2.64 0.73 -9.69
CA ARG A 43 2.40 0.07 -10.98
C ARG A 43 1.40 0.83 -11.85
N LEU A 44 0.28 1.25 -11.29
CA LEU A 44 -0.72 2.05 -12.00
C LEU A 44 -0.12 3.38 -12.45
N SER A 45 0.66 4.05 -11.60
CA SER A 45 1.37 5.28 -11.98
C SER A 45 2.28 5.09 -13.19
N GLN A 46 3.02 3.98 -13.26
CA GLN A 46 3.87 3.67 -14.42
C GLN A 46 3.04 3.39 -15.68
N ILE A 47 1.97 2.61 -15.56
CA ILE A 47 1.06 2.31 -16.67
C ILE A 47 0.41 3.59 -17.18
N TYR A 48 -0.06 4.46 -16.29
CA TYR A 48 -0.65 5.73 -16.67
C TYR A 48 0.34 6.65 -17.38
N LYS A 49 1.57 6.79 -16.87
CA LYS A 49 2.63 7.54 -17.57
C LYS A 49 2.88 6.99 -18.98
N LYS A 50 2.94 5.66 -19.14
CA LYS A 50 3.17 5.02 -20.44
C LYS A 50 1.99 5.19 -21.39
N GLU A 51 0.78 4.89 -20.94
CA GLU A 51 -0.39 4.83 -21.80
C GLU A 51 -0.99 6.21 -22.03
N PHE A 52 -1.09 7.04 -21.00
CA PHE A 52 -1.77 8.34 -21.06
C PHE A 52 -0.82 9.53 -21.11
N GLY A 53 0.49 9.34 -20.87
CA GLY A 53 1.47 10.42 -20.79
C GLY A 53 1.42 11.24 -19.50
N VAL A 54 0.43 10.98 -18.65
CA VAL A 54 0.18 11.66 -17.37
C VAL A 54 -0.34 10.64 -16.36
N ILE A 55 -0.23 10.96 -15.06
CA ILE A 55 -0.90 10.19 -14.01
C ILE A 55 -2.25 10.87 -13.73
N PRO A 56 -3.39 10.32 -14.19
CA PRO A 56 -4.69 10.83 -13.82
C PRO A 56 -4.96 10.55 -12.33
N HIS A 57 -5.97 11.20 -11.77
CA HIS A 57 -6.37 10.94 -10.38
C HIS A 57 -6.78 9.49 -10.15
N PHE A 58 -6.24 8.90 -9.10
CA PHE A 58 -6.66 7.62 -8.53
C PHE A 58 -6.28 7.57 -7.05
N ASN A 59 -7.07 6.87 -6.25
CA ASN A 59 -6.76 6.48 -4.88
C ASN A 59 -7.10 5.00 -4.74
N ILE A 60 -6.21 4.22 -4.13
CA ILE A 60 -6.34 2.76 -4.00
C ILE A 60 -5.88 2.28 -2.62
N ASP A 61 -6.16 3.03 -1.59
CA ASP A 61 -5.71 2.86 -0.20
C ASP A 61 -6.67 2.07 0.69
N LYS A 62 -7.69 1.42 0.11
CA LYS A 62 -8.70 0.66 0.85
C LYS A 62 -8.56 -0.83 0.54
N ALA A 63 -7.94 -1.56 1.44
CA ALA A 63 -7.77 -3.01 1.35
C ALA A 63 -8.15 -3.70 2.67
N LEU A 64 -8.63 -4.93 2.56
CA LEU A 64 -8.95 -5.81 3.67
C LEU A 64 -8.50 -7.23 3.34
N LEU A 65 -7.71 -7.85 4.22
CA LEU A 65 -7.37 -9.26 4.16
C LEU A 65 -8.18 -10.03 5.21
N ALA A 66 -9.28 -10.64 4.79
CA ALA A 66 -10.09 -11.50 5.64
C ALA A 66 -9.49 -12.91 5.74
N ALA A 67 -9.47 -13.44 6.96
CA ALA A 67 -8.84 -14.71 7.27
C ALA A 67 -9.50 -15.89 6.54
N GLY A 68 -8.65 -16.79 6.06
CA GLY A 68 -9.04 -18.14 5.65
C GLY A 68 -9.00 -19.12 6.82
N THR A 69 -8.97 -20.41 6.52
CA THR A 69 -8.72 -21.47 7.50
C THR A 69 -7.70 -22.46 6.96
N ALA A 70 -6.84 -22.95 7.85
CA ALA A 70 -5.77 -23.89 7.51
C ALA A 70 -5.67 -24.99 8.56
N GLU A 71 -5.26 -26.17 8.12
CA GLU A 71 -4.84 -27.27 8.99
C GLU A 71 -3.31 -27.37 8.91
N ASN A 72 -2.65 -27.16 10.04
CA ASN A 72 -1.19 -27.16 10.15
C ASN A 72 -0.72 -28.45 10.82
N ARG A 73 0.34 -29.07 10.30
CA ARG A 73 0.97 -30.26 10.88
C ARG A 73 2.47 -30.25 10.64
N PHE A 74 3.24 -31.02 11.40
CA PHE A 74 4.66 -31.20 11.07
C PHE A 74 4.81 -31.76 9.65
N GLY A 75 5.76 -31.20 8.89
CA GLY A 75 5.98 -31.56 7.48
C GLY A 75 4.99 -30.95 6.49
N GLY A 76 4.05 -30.09 6.91
CA GLY A 76 3.22 -29.32 5.98
C GLY A 76 1.85 -28.93 6.53
N GLY A 77 0.82 -29.10 5.69
CA GLY A 77 -0.54 -28.67 6.01
C GLY A 77 -1.35 -28.44 4.75
N LYS A 78 -2.58 -27.96 4.92
CA LYS A 78 -3.45 -27.58 3.81
C LYS A 78 -4.26 -26.35 4.17
N ILE A 79 -4.47 -25.48 3.17
CA ILE A 79 -5.48 -24.43 3.25
C ILE A 79 -6.84 -25.09 3.03
N ILE A 80 -7.74 -24.95 3.99
CA ILE A 80 -9.11 -25.45 3.93
C ILE A 80 -10.00 -24.41 3.24
N LYS A 81 -9.87 -23.15 3.65
CA LYS A 81 -10.54 -22.00 3.04
C LYS A 81 -9.50 -20.94 2.69
N PRO A 82 -9.42 -20.48 1.43
CA PRO A 82 -8.51 -19.41 1.06
C PRO A 82 -8.84 -18.12 1.80
N MET A 83 -7.83 -17.27 2.00
CA MET A 83 -8.04 -15.90 2.46
C MET A 83 -8.80 -15.10 1.40
N LEU A 84 -9.55 -14.08 1.83
CA LEU A 84 -10.22 -13.15 0.91
C LEU A 84 -9.51 -11.80 0.99
N PHE A 85 -8.89 -11.38 -0.11
CA PHE A 85 -8.30 -10.06 -0.27
C PHE A 85 -9.28 -9.15 -1.00
N VAL A 86 -9.89 -8.22 -0.28
CA VAL A 86 -10.79 -7.21 -0.83
C VAL A 86 -10.01 -5.92 -1.05
N ILE A 87 -10.15 -5.32 -2.22
CA ILE A 87 -9.57 -4.01 -2.52
C ILE A 87 -10.62 -3.14 -3.20
N GLY A 88 -10.73 -1.88 -2.78
CA GLY A 88 -11.70 -0.93 -3.29
C GLY A 88 -11.10 0.43 -3.57
N ASP A 89 -12.00 1.41 -3.78
CA ASP A 89 -11.73 2.82 -4.10
C ASP A 89 -11.87 3.19 -5.59
N ARG A 90 -11.06 4.14 -6.10
CA ARG A 90 -11.33 4.86 -7.35
C ARG A 90 -10.07 4.96 -8.20
N ALA A 91 -10.15 4.47 -9.44
CA ALA A 91 -9.07 4.64 -10.39
C ALA A 91 -9.57 4.93 -11.81
N THR A 92 -8.75 5.61 -12.60
CA THR A 92 -9.11 6.06 -13.95
C THR A 92 -8.89 4.93 -14.96
N GLU A 93 -9.93 4.49 -15.67
CA GLU A 93 -9.80 3.43 -16.68
C GLU A 93 -9.57 3.99 -18.10
N LYS A 94 -10.02 5.22 -18.37
CA LYS A 94 -10.01 5.81 -19.72
C LYS A 94 -9.62 7.29 -19.65
N VAL A 95 -8.74 7.70 -20.57
CA VAL A 95 -8.37 9.11 -20.80
C VAL A 95 -8.43 9.37 -22.31
N GLY A 96 -9.31 10.28 -22.72
CA GLY A 96 -9.58 10.53 -24.15
C GLY A 96 -10.03 9.26 -24.87
N ARG A 97 -9.28 8.83 -25.90
CA ARG A 97 -9.56 7.60 -26.66
C ARG A 97 -8.83 6.36 -26.14
N LYS A 98 -7.86 6.54 -25.23
CA LYS A 98 -7.07 5.43 -24.68
C LYS A 98 -7.77 4.82 -23.47
N LYS A 99 -7.74 3.50 -23.36
CA LYS A 99 -8.37 2.74 -22.27
C LYS A 99 -7.43 1.63 -21.80
N ILE A 100 -7.35 1.42 -20.50
CA ILE A 100 -6.69 0.27 -19.89
C ILE A 100 -7.72 -0.72 -19.36
N ASN A 101 -7.34 -1.99 -19.17
CA ASN A 101 -8.21 -2.97 -18.48
C ASN A 101 -7.80 -3.01 -17.01
N LEU A 102 -8.45 -2.17 -16.20
CA LEU A 102 -8.07 -1.96 -14.82
C LEU A 102 -8.22 -3.24 -13.98
N LYS A 103 -9.33 -3.96 -14.16
CA LYS A 103 -9.59 -5.23 -13.46
C LYS A 103 -8.46 -6.24 -13.69
N LYS A 104 -8.09 -6.45 -14.96
CA LYS A 104 -7.03 -7.39 -15.32
C LYS A 104 -5.67 -6.99 -14.75
N ILE A 105 -5.35 -5.69 -14.77
CA ILE A 105 -4.09 -5.17 -14.23
C ILE A 105 -4.00 -5.43 -12.72
N ILE A 106 -5.03 -5.04 -11.96
CA ILE A 106 -5.04 -5.18 -10.50
C ILE A 106 -4.91 -6.64 -10.10
N GLU A 107 -5.74 -7.53 -10.66
CA GLU A 107 -5.71 -8.95 -10.29
C GLU A 107 -4.35 -9.58 -10.63
N ALA A 108 -3.77 -9.26 -11.79
CA ALA A 108 -2.48 -9.78 -12.20
C ALA A 108 -1.34 -9.29 -11.28
N GLU A 109 -1.31 -7.99 -10.97
CA GLU A 109 -0.26 -7.39 -10.14
C GLU A 109 -0.31 -7.90 -8.70
N ILE A 110 -1.50 -8.02 -8.10
CA ILE A 110 -1.65 -8.59 -6.74
C ILE A 110 -1.15 -10.03 -6.72
N HIS A 111 -1.56 -10.86 -7.69
CA HIS A 111 -1.11 -12.25 -7.75
C HIS A 111 0.41 -12.35 -7.92
N GLN A 112 1.00 -11.51 -8.77
CA GLN A 112 2.43 -11.50 -9.01
C GLN A 112 3.19 -11.05 -7.75
N PHE A 113 2.79 -9.93 -7.16
CA PHE A 113 3.42 -9.38 -5.97
C PHE A 113 3.41 -10.38 -4.80
N LEU A 114 2.25 -10.97 -4.50
CA LEU A 114 2.15 -11.92 -3.38
C LEU A 114 2.99 -13.18 -3.62
N LYS A 115 3.07 -13.65 -4.87
CA LYS A 115 3.91 -14.80 -5.25
C LYS A 115 5.40 -14.50 -5.09
N GLU A 116 5.85 -13.32 -5.50
CA GLU A 116 7.25 -12.90 -5.38
C GLU A 116 7.64 -12.61 -3.93
N LYS A 117 6.73 -11.99 -3.17
CA LYS A 117 6.98 -11.55 -1.80
C LYS A 117 6.99 -12.69 -0.79
N TYR A 118 6.13 -13.71 -0.96
CA TYR A 118 5.94 -14.76 0.04
C TYR A 118 6.22 -16.15 -0.51
N ARG A 119 7.24 -16.81 0.08
CA ARG A 119 7.77 -18.13 -0.32
C ARG A 119 6.70 -19.23 -0.46
N PHE A 120 5.68 -19.22 0.39
CA PHE A 120 4.69 -20.30 0.48
C PHE A 120 3.28 -19.89 0.07
N LEU A 121 3.08 -18.63 -0.37
CA LEU A 121 1.79 -18.21 -0.92
C LEU A 121 1.77 -18.42 -2.44
N ASN A 122 0.65 -18.93 -2.91
CA ASN A 122 0.31 -19.09 -4.30
C ASN A 122 -1.15 -18.71 -4.54
N ARG A 123 -1.53 -18.63 -5.81
CA ARG A 123 -2.87 -18.19 -6.25
C ARG A 123 -4.04 -18.99 -5.65
N LYS A 124 -3.83 -20.22 -5.18
CA LYS A 124 -4.87 -21.02 -4.53
C LYS A 124 -5.09 -20.64 -3.06
N ASN A 125 -4.16 -19.92 -2.44
CA ASN A 125 -4.25 -19.56 -1.02
C ASN A 125 -5.12 -18.32 -0.76
N PHE A 126 -5.49 -17.57 -1.81
CA PHE A 126 -6.26 -16.35 -1.68
C PHE A 126 -7.20 -16.12 -2.87
N VAL A 127 -8.33 -15.49 -2.60
CA VAL A 127 -9.29 -14.98 -3.58
C VAL A 127 -9.21 -13.45 -3.57
N ILE A 128 -9.23 -12.83 -4.75
CA ILE A 128 -9.26 -11.37 -4.88
C ILE A 128 -10.68 -10.93 -5.18
N GLN A 129 -11.21 -10.04 -4.37
CA GLN A 129 -12.43 -9.29 -4.66
C GLN A 129 -12.05 -7.85 -4.98
N ASN A 130 -12.16 -7.49 -6.27
CA ASN A 130 -11.82 -6.17 -6.77
C ASN A 130 -13.07 -5.28 -6.88
N GLU A 131 -13.16 -4.32 -5.98
CA GLU A 131 -14.19 -3.28 -5.91
C GLU A 131 -13.69 -1.90 -6.36
N ILE A 132 -12.51 -1.79 -6.98
CA ILE A 132 -12.05 -0.51 -7.53
C ILE A 132 -12.97 -0.12 -8.68
N LYS A 133 -13.58 1.07 -8.58
CA LYS A 133 -14.50 1.62 -9.58
C LYS A 133 -13.88 2.82 -10.31
N PRO A 134 -14.44 3.22 -11.46
CA PRO A 134 -14.03 4.46 -12.11
C PRO A 134 -14.17 5.68 -11.20
N THR A 135 -13.22 6.61 -11.30
CA THR A 135 -13.24 7.92 -10.63
C THR A 135 -14.48 8.73 -11.01
N SER A 136 -15.07 9.48 -10.08
CA SER A 136 -16.14 10.44 -10.38
C SER A 136 -15.59 11.66 -11.14
N SER A 137 -16.42 12.27 -11.98
CA SER A 137 -16.04 13.43 -12.80
C SER A 137 -15.55 14.63 -11.98
N SER A 138 -16.06 14.84 -10.77
CA SER A 138 -15.75 16.01 -9.93
C SER A 138 -14.31 16.09 -9.41
N LEU A 139 -13.66 14.95 -9.14
CA LEU A 139 -12.27 14.89 -8.67
C LEU A 139 -11.26 14.98 -9.82
N ALA A 140 -11.66 14.55 -11.02
CA ALA A 140 -10.80 14.65 -12.20
C ALA A 140 -10.46 16.12 -12.52
N ASP A 141 -11.40 17.05 -12.29
CA ASP A 141 -11.23 18.48 -12.58
C ASP A 141 -10.17 19.17 -11.71
N ILE A 142 -9.98 18.74 -10.45
CA ILE A 142 -8.94 19.30 -9.57
C ILE A 142 -7.55 19.02 -10.16
N PHE A 143 -7.37 17.82 -10.72
CA PHE A 143 -6.11 17.37 -11.30
C PHE A 143 -5.94 17.81 -12.77
N ALA A 144 -7.04 18.09 -13.48
CA ALA A 144 -7.03 18.59 -14.85
C ALA A 144 -6.63 20.07 -14.96
N ARG A 145 -6.73 20.85 -13.87
CA ARG A 145 -6.39 22.28 -13.86
C ARG A 145 -4.95 22.59 -14.23
N GLY A 146 -4.04 21.60 -14.13
CA GLY A 146 -2.65 21.74 -14.56
C GLY A 146 -1.86 22.76 -13.73
N GLY A 147 -0.54 22.78 -13.93
CA GLY A 147 0.38 23.69 -13.26
C GLY A 147 1.66 23.00 -12.78
N ASN A 148 2.68 23.79 -12.43
CA ASN A 148 3.94 23.27 -11.88
C ASN A 148 3.78 22.71 -10.45
N ILE A 149 2.69 23.06 -9.77
CA ILE A 149 2.38 22.63 -8.40
C ILE A 149 0.98 22.02 -8.42
N MET A 150 0.86 20.77 -7.98
CA MET A 150 -0.42 20.09 -7.86
C MET A 150 -1.12 20.52 -6.56
N PRO A 151 -2.43 20.81 -6.60
CA PRO A 151 -3.19 21.10 -5.38
C PRO A 151 -3.24 19.85 -4.49
N ALA A 152 -3.36 20.07 -3.18
CA ALA A 152 -3.65 18.99 -2.24
C ALA A 152 -5.01 18.37 -2.56
N ASN A 153 -5.12 17.05 -2.46
CA ASN A 153 -6.36 16.31 -2.68
C ASN A 153 -7.27 16.31 -1.44
N ASP A 154 -6.71 16.55 -0.25
CA ASP A 154 -7.41 16.56 1.03
C ASP A 154 -6.71 17.47 2.04
N THR A 155 -7.39 17.76 3.15
CA THR A 155 -6.81 18.43 4.32
C THR A 155 -6.22 17.39 5.26
N SER A 156 -4.91 17.15 5.14
CA SER A 156 -4.19 16.13 5.91
C SER A 156 -3.01 16.71 6.69
N ALA A 157 -2.60 16.01 7.76
CA ALA A 157 -1.41 16.34 8.54
C ALA A 157 -0.41 15.18 8.53
N LEU A 158 0.88 15.49 8.43
CA LEU A 158 1.97 14.52 8.48
C LEU A 158 2.88 14.83 9.66
N VAL A 159 3.29 13.78 10.39
CA VAL A 159 4.26 13.87 11.48
C VAL A 159 5.46 12.99 11.14
N GLY A 160 6.65 13.51 11.40
CA GLY A 160 7.90 12.77 11.30
C GLY A 160 8.89 13.29 12.33
N TYR A 161 9.79 12.42 12.79
CA TYR A 161 10.84 12.76 13.73
C TYR A 161 12.10 11.94 13.45
N ALA A 162 13.24 12.47 13.89
CA ALA A 162 14.52 11.78 13.86
C ALA A 162 15.44 12.39 14.94
N PRO A 163 16.36 11.61 15.54
CA PRO A 163 16.57 10.18 15.30
C PRO A 163 15.55 9.28 16.02
N MET A 164 15.53 8.00 15.62
CA MET A 164 14.84 6.96 16.39
C MET A 164 15.47 6.77 17.78
N THR A 165 14.65 6.43 18.76
CA THR A 165 15.05 6.04 20.11
C THR A 165 15.82 4.71 20.11
N LYS A 166 16.35 4.32 21.28
CA LYS A 166 16.99 3.01 21.41
C LYS A 166 15.99 1.87 21.21
N LEU A 167 14.80 1.95 21.80
CA LEU A 167 13.79 0.90 21.69
C LEU A 167 13.24 0.80 20.27
N GLU A 168 12.98 1.94 19.61
CA GLU A 168 12.56 1.99 18.20
C GLU A 168 13.55 1.31 17.27
N LYS A 169 14.85 1.61 17.43
CA LYS A 169 15.90 0.94 16.65
C LYS A 169 15.92 -0.56 16.88
N ILE A 170 15.76 -1.02 18.13
CA ILE A 170 15.73 -2.46 18.45
C ILE A 170 14.54 -3.14 17.77
N VAL A 171 13.32 -2.62 17.95
CA VAL A 171 12.10 -3.19 17.37
C VAL A 171 12.17 -3.20 15.85
N PHE A 172 12.65 -2.10 15.24
CA PHE A 172 12.82 -1.99 13.80
C PHE A 172 13.83 -2.99 13.25
N ASN A 173 15.00 -3.10 13.88
CA ASN A 173 16.06 -4.00 13.41
C ASN A 173 15.74 -5.46 13.66
N LEU A 174 15.04 -5.81 14.74
CA LEU A 174 14.63 -7.18 15.03
C LEU A 174 13.72 -7.74 13.95
N GLU A 175 12.67 -7.00 13.56
CA GLU A 175 11.76 -7.43 12.48
C GLU A 175 12.51 -7.59 11.15
N LYS A 176 13.40 -6.64 10.84
CA LYS A 176 14.23 -6.70 9.62
C LYS A 176 15.18 -7.89 9.61
N PHE A 177 15.79 -8.20 10.75
CA PHE A 177 16.71 -9.33 10.88
C PHE A 177 15.98 -10.66 10.70
N LEU A 178 14.81 -10.84 11.32
CA LEU A 178 14.03 -12.08 11.20
C LEU A 178 13.47 -12.30 9.79
N ASN A 179 13.22 -11.22 9.05
CA ASN A 179 12.69 -11.26 7.68
C ASN A 179 13.74 -10.98 6.59
N SER A 180 15.03 -10.94 6.92
CA SER A 180 16.08 -10.78 5.91
C SER A 180 16.16 -12.02 5.03
N SER A 181 16.55 -11.83 3.76
CA SER A 181 16.90 -12.95 2.89
C SER A 181 17.94 -13.83 3.58
N SER A 182 17.68 -15.15 3.57
CA SER A 182 18.67 -16.16 3.93
C SER A 182 19.68 -16.34 2.81
#